data_AF-A0A0B1T150-F1
#
_entry.id   AF-A0A0B1T150-F1
#
_cell.length_a   1.000
_cell.length_b   1.000
_cell.length_c   1.000
_cell.angle_alpha   90.00
_cell.angle_beta   90.00
_cell.angle_gamma   90.00
#
_symmetry.space_group_name_H-M   'P 1'
#
loop_
_entity.id
_entity.type
_entity.pdbx_description
1 polymer ?
#
loop_
_entity_poly.entity_id
_entity_poly.type
_entity_poly.pdbx_seq_one_letter_code
_entity_poly.pdbx_strand_id
1 'polypeptide(L)'
;SVKNRRYTLYSPATVPVVSECEGSYDYQKARNQIVWTMPVIDSTNSSGTLEFSVPNGHSDHFFPVQVRFHTEKLYCDIQVDTVQSMDGSSTAPFSTETRFLTEKYEVV
;
A
#
# COMPACT_ATOMS: atom_id res chain seq x y z
N SER A 1 2.32 12.18 -0.08
CA SER A 1 1.97 11.13 0.89
C SER A 1 1.39 9.93 0.16
N VAL A 2 1.63 8.74 0.69
CA VAL A 2 1.05 7.49 0.19
C VAL A 2 -0.18 7.16 1.04
N LYS A 3 -1.29 6.79 0.39
CA LYS A 3 -2.56 6.49 1.06
C LYS A 3 -2.81 4.97 1.09
N ASN A 4 -3.45 4.51 2.17
CA ASN A 4 -3.93 3.14 2.37
C ASN A 4 -2.86 2.07 2.11
N ARG A 5 -1.68 2.23 2.73
CA ARG A 5 -0.63 1.22 2.64
C ARG A 5 -1.09 -0.02 3.41
N ARG A 6 -1.13 -1.15 2.72
CA ARG A 6 -1.52 -2.46 3.23
C ARG A 6 -0.39 -3.44 3.03
N TYR A 7 -0.01 -4.12 4.10
CA TYR A 7 0.93 -5.22 4.09
C TYR A 7 0.14 -6.50 4.33
N THR A 8 0.37 -7.51 3.51
CA THR A 8 -0.25 -8.83 3.66
C THR A 8 0.85 -9.83 3.93
N LEU A 9 0.82 -10.40 5.13
CA LEU A 9 1.70 -11.48 5.56
C LEU A 9 0.90 -12.78 5.57
N TYR A 10 1.44 -13.83 4.98
CA TYR A 10 0.86 -15.17 5.06
C TYR A 10 1.18 -15.78 6.43
N SER A 11 0.30 -16.60 6.99
CA SER A 11 0.52 -17.29 8.27
C SER A 11 0.33 -18.80 8.10
N PRO A 12 1.00 -19.63 8.90
CA PRO A 12 0.91 -21.10 8.82
C PRO A 12 -0.39 -21.66 9.43
N ALA A 13 -1.54 -21.01 9.21
CA ALA A 13 -2.86 -21.36 9.77
C ALA A 13 -2.98 -21.29 11.30
N THR A 14 -1.96 -20.78 11.98
CA THR A 14 -1.99 -20.43 13.41
C THR A 14 -2.45 -18.99 13.59
N VAL A 15 -3.31 -18.76 14.58
CA VAL A 15 -3.76 -17.41 14.94
C VAL A 15 -2.57 -16.65 15.55
N PRO A 16 -2.17 -15.50 14.99
CA PRO A 16 -1.08 -14.70 15.52
C PRO A 16 -1.54 -13.93 16.76
N VAL A 17 -0.63 -13.76 17.71
CA VAL A 17 -0.80 -12.88 18.88
C VAL A 17 -0.01 -11.61 18.63
N VAL A 18 -0.71 -10.51 18.36
CA VAL A 18 -0.09 -9.20 18.10
C VAL A 18 0.24 -8.52 19.43
N SER A 19 1.51 -8.16 19.63
CA SER A 19 2.00 -7.45 20.82
C SER A 19 2.01 -5.93 20.61
N GLU A 20 2.39 -5.49 19.42
CA GLU A 20 2.44 -4.08 19.04
C GLU A 20 1.95 -3.91 17.60
N CYS A 21 1.17 -2.86 17.34
CA CYS A 21 0.72 -2.52 16.00
C CYS A 21 0.50 -1.01 15.91
N GLU A 22 1.29 -0.35 15.08
CA GLU A 22 0.97 0.99 14.62
C GLU A 22 -0.07 0.90 13.50
N GLY A 23 -1.10 1.76 13.52
CA GLY A 23 -2.23 1.65 12.58
C GLY A 23 -3.24 0.58 13.00
N SER A 24 -3.63 -0.29 12.08
CA SER A 24 -4.60 -1.37 12.37
C SER A 24 -4.21 -2.68 11.68
N TYR A 25 -4.66 -3.81 12.21
CA TYR A 25 -4.47 -5.12 11.59
C TYR A 25 -5.78 -5.91 11.53
N ASP A 26 -5.87 -6.81 10.57
CA ASP A 26 -6.98 -7.76 10.40
C ASP A 26 -6.41 -9.17 10.15
N TYR A 27 -6.79 -10.14 10.98
CA TYR A 27 -6.40 -11.54 10.79
C TYR A 27 -7.49 -12.29 10.02
N GLN A 28 -7.21 -12.56 8.75
CA GLN A 28 -8.13 -13.24 7.83
C GLN A 28 -7.93 -14.75 7.92
N LYS A 29 -8.58 -15.39 8.91
CA LYS A 29 -8.50 -16.85 9.13
C LYS A 29 -8.79 -17.68 7.88
N ALA A 30 -9.74 -17.26 7.03
CA ALA A 30 -10.08 -17.98 5.80
C ALA A 30 -8.94 -18.01 4.76
N ARG A 31 -8.01 -17.05 4.85
CA ARG A 31 -6.86 -16.92 3.94
C ARG A 31 -5.52 -17.15 4.64
N ASN A 32 -5.53 -17.39 5.96
CA ASN A 32 -4.37 -17.40 6.83
C ASN A 32 -3.45 -16.21 6.57
N GLN A 33 -3.99 -15.00 6.71
CA GLN A 33 -3.26 -13.77 6.42
C GLN A 33 -3.42 -12.75 7.54
N ILE A 34 -2.34 -12.02 7.83
CA ILE A 34 -2.37 -10.78 8.60
C ILE A 34 -2.35 -9.64 7.59
N VAL A 35 -3.39 -8.80 7.61
CA VAL A 35 -3.47 -7.58 6.81
C VAL A 35 -3.22 -6.40 7.72
N TRP A 36 -2.00 -5.84 7.65
CA TRP A 36 -1.61 -4.66 8.39
C TRP A 36 -1.84 -3.41 7.54
N THR A 37 -2.53 -2.42 8.10
CA THR A 37 -2.98 -1.22 7.41
C THR A 37 -2.48 0.04 8.09
N MET A 38 -1.78 0.87 7.32
CA MET A 38 -1.36 2.23 7.69
C MET A 38 -2.13 3.22 6.82
N PRO A 39 -3.01 4.06 7.39
CA PRO A 39 -3.95 4.89 6.61
C PRO A 39 -3.23 5.96 5.78
N VAL A 40 -2.24 6.64 6.36
CA VAL A 40 -1.44 7.66 5.68
C VAL A 40 0.01 7.49 6.07
N ILE A 41 0.91 7.52 5.08
CA ILE A 41 2.36 7.63 5.30
C ILE A 41 2.87 8.86 4.56
N ASP A 42 3.52 9.75 5.32
CA ASP A 42 4.23 10.93 4.85
C ASP A 42 5.54 11.11 5.62
N SER A 43 6.18 12.27 5.45
CA SER A 43 7.48 12.57 6.07
C SER A 43 7.45 12.53 7.60
N THR A 44 6.29 12.69 8.23
CA THR A 44 6.12 12.71 9.68
C THR A 44 5.97 11.31 10.30
N ASN A 45 5.62 10.31 9.50
CA ASN A 45 5.43 8.92 9.92
C ASN A 45 5.98 7.94 8.89
N SER A 46 7.25 8.14 8.53
CA SER A 46 7.96 7.38 7.49
C SER A 46 8.26 5.92 7.87
N SER A 47 8.10 5.57 9.14
CA SER A 47 8.23 4.21 9.68
C SER A 47 6.94 3.74 10.32
N GLY A 48 6.78 2.43 10.38
CA GLY A 48 5.68 1.75 11.06
C GLY A 48 6.16 0.42 11.62
N THR A 49 5.63 -0.01 12.76
CA THR A 49 5.96 -1.30 13.38
C THR A 49 4.73 -2.17 13.60
N LEU A 50 4.87 -3.47 13.29
CA LEU A 50 3.95 -4.54 13.66
C LEU A 50 4.75 -5.66 14.29
N GLU A 51 4.46 -5.97 15.55
CA GLU A 51 5.04 -7.09 16.27
C GLU A 51 3.98 -8.14 16.59
N PHE A 52 4.30 -9.40 16.28
CA PHE A 52 3.41 -10.52 16.58
C PHE A 52 4.21 -11.79 16.84
N SER A 53 3.57 -12.75 17.48
CA SER A 53 4.08 -14.10 17.72
C SER A 53 3.12 -15.16 17.18
N VAL A 54 3.65 -16.31 16.79
CA VAL A 54 2.88 -17.49 16.40
C VAL A 54 3.44 -18.74 17.07
N PRO A 55 2.59 -19.66 17.56
CA PRO A 55 3.06 -20.97 18.02
C PRO A 55 3.68 -21.76 16.85
N ASN A 56 4.86 -22.35 17.05
CA ASN A 56 5.52 -23.26 16.10
C ASN A 56 5.69 -22.69 14.67
N GLY A 57 5.79 -21.37 14.51
CA GLY A 57 6.01 -20.74 13.21
C GLY A 57 7.49 -20.64 12.85
N HIS A 58 7.82 -20.89 11.59
CA HIS A 58 9.09 -20.51 10.99
C HIS A 58 8.94 -19.14 10.29
N SER A 59 10.00 -18.33 10.27
CA SER A 59 10.03 -17.02 9.61
C SER A 59 9.60 -17.10 8.15
N ASP A 60 10.01 -18.18 7.47
CA ASP A 60 9.80 -18.37 6.04
C ASP A 60 8.32 -18.53 5.67
N HIS A 61 7.47 -18.86 6.65
CA HIS A 61 6.02 -18.96 6.44
C HIS A 61 5.34 -17.61 6.19
N PHE A 62 6.03 -16.50 6.48
CA PHE A 62 5.48 -15.14 6.35
C PHE A 62 5.84 -14.47 5.02
N PHE A 63 6.60 -15.14 4.17
CA PHE A 63 7.05 -14.64 2.88
C PHE A 63 6.29 -15.29 1.71
N PRO A 64 6.06 -14.56 0.60
CA PRO A 64 6.41 -13.15 0.42
C PRO A 64 5.46 -12.22 1.18
N VAL A 65 5.98 -11.09 1.67
CA VAL A 65 5.14 -10.01 2.20
C VAL A 65 4.68 -9.15 1.01
N GLN A 66 3.38 -9.12 0.76
CA GLN A 66 2.81 -8.27 -0.28
C GLN A 66 2.55 -6.87 0.26
N VAL A 67 3.00 -5.86 -0.48
CA VAL A 67 2.74 -4.45 -0.14
C VAL A 67 1.84 -3.85 -1.21
N ARG A 68 0.75 -3.21 -0.78
CA ARG A 68 -0.17 -2.48 -1.65
C ARG A 68 -0.37 -1.07 -1.16
N PHE A 69 -0.30 -0.11 -2.06
CA PHE A 69 -0.62 1.27 -1.75
C PHE A 69 -1.04 2.03 -3.00
N HIS A 70 -1.57 3.23 -2.79
CA HIS A 70 -1.86 4.13 -3.90
C HIS A 70 -1.62 5.59 -3.51
N THR A 71 -1.45 6.44 -4.50
CA THR A 71 -1.41 7.90 -4.33
C THR A 71 -1.84 8.59 -5.61
N GLU A 72 -2.32 9.82 -5.48
CA GLU A 72 -2.66 10.70 -6.61
C GLU A 72 -1.40 11.35 -7.20
N LYS A 73 -0.27 11.31 -6.47
CA LYS A 73 1.01 11.82 -6.96
C LYS A 73 1.72 10.75 -7.80
N LEU A 74 1.93 11.05 -9.08
CA LEU A 74 2.68 10.17 -9.97
C LEU A 74 4.15 10.06 -9.54
N TYR A 75 4.76 8.91 -9.83
CA TYR A 75 6.19 8.69 -9.58
C TYR A 75 7.07 9.53 -10.50
N CYS A 76 6.78 9.47 -11.81
CA CYS A 76 7.29 10.42 -12.78
C CYS A 76 6.39 11.65 -12.77
N ASP A 77 6.98 12.84 -12.65
CA ASP A 77 6.24 14.10 -12.61
C ASP A 77 5.77 14.51 -14.00
N ILE A 78 4.79 13.77 -14.53
CA ILE A 78 4.17 14.00 -15.84
C ILE A 78 2.80 14.61 -15.59
N GLN A 79 2.53 15.75 -16.22
CA GLN A 79 1.28 16.49 -16.05
C GLN A 79 0.79 17.01 -17.40
N VAL A 80 -0.53 17.13 -17.54
CA VAL A 80 -1.13 17.83 -18.68
C VAL A 80 -1.06 19.32 -18.40
N ASP A 81 -0.24 20.03 -19.17
CA ASP A 81 -0.08 21.48 -19.03
C ASP A 81 -1.29 22.23 -19.62
N THR A 82 -1.59 21.98 -20.89
CA THR A 82 -2.70 22.64 -21.61
C THR A 82 -3.38 21.70 -22.61
N VAL A 83 -4.66 21.95 -22.88
CA VAL A 83 -5.43 21.32 -23.96
C VAL A 83 -5.85 22.40 -24.94
N GLN A 84 -5.53 22.23 -26.21
CA GLN A 84 -5.78 23.22 -27.26
C GLN A 84 -6.34 22.57 -28.53
N SER A 85 -7.08 23.37 -29.30
CA SER A 85 -7.55 23.01 -30.63
C SER A 85 -6.38 22.69 -31.56
N MET A 86 -6.61 21.84 -32.57
CA MET A 86 -5.54 21.38 -33.49
C MET A 86 -4.89 22.52 -34.26
N ASP A 87 -5.65 23.59 -34.53
CA ASP A 87 -5.19 24.81 -35.18
C ASP A 87 -4.49 25.79 -34.21
N GLY A 88 -4.42 25.46 -32.91
CA GLY A 88 -3.83 26.30 -31.86
C GLY A 88 -4.62 27.56 -31.54
N SER A 89 -5.83 27.71 -32.08
CA SER A 89 -6.59 28.98 -31.99
C SER A 89 -7.25 29.20 -30.63
N SER A 90 -7.48 28.13 -29.88
CA SER A 90 -8.24 28.16 -28.63
C SER A 90 -7.82 27.08 -27.65
N THR A 91 -7.80 27.42 -26.36
CA THR A 91 -7.61 26.49 -25.25
C THR A 91 -8.96 25.98 -24.75
N ALA A 92 -9.02 24.71 -24.35
CA ALA A 92 -10.24 24.09 -23.82
C ALA A 92 -10.11 23.79 -22.32
N PRO A 93 -11.20 23.92 -21.54
CA PRO A 93 -11.21 23.47 -20.16
C PRO A 93 -11.06 21.94 -20.10
N PHE A 94 -10.28 21.45 -19.16
CA PHE A 94 -10.09 20.02 -18.92
C PHE A 94 -9.99 19.73 -17.42
N SER A 95 -10.13 18.45 -17.07
CA SER A 95 -9.82 17.94 -15.74
C SER A 95 -8.86 16.76 -15.87
N THR A 96 -8.13 16.46 -14.81
CA THR A 96 -7.18 15.34 -14.78
C THR A 96 -7.42 14.52 -13.53
N GLU A 97 -7.38 13.19 -13.69
CA GLU A 97 -7.32 12.25 -12.58
C GLU A 97 -6.04 11.43 -12.71
N THR A 98 -5.21 11.43 -11.67
CA THR A 98 -3.96 10.68 -11.63
C THR A 98 -4.01 9.63 -10.53
N ARG A 99 -3.49 8.43 -10.82
CA ARG A 99 -3.38 7.34 -9.86
C ARG A 99 -2.07 6.61 -10.07
N PHE A 100 -1.24 6.56 -9.03
CA PHE A 100 -0.12 5.65 -8.91
C PHE A 100 -0.54 4.46 -8.05
N LEU A 101 -0.40 3.26 -8.59
CA LEU A 101 -0.87 2.00 -8.01
C LEU A 101 0.26 1.00 -7.98
N THR A 102 0.29 0.16 -6.95
CA THR A 102 1.15 -1.03 -6.90
C THR A 102 0.51 -2.19 -7.65
N GLU A 103 1.25 -2.83 -8.56
CA GLU A 103 0.84 -4.12 -9.15
C GLU A 103 1.38 -5.30 -8.32
N LYS A 104 2.65 -5.66 -8.50
CA LYS A 104 3.35 -6.69 -7.71
C LYS A 104 4.52 -6.04 -6.97
N TYR A 105 4.35 -5.81 -5.68
CA TYR A 105 5.42 -5.33 -4.80
C TYR A 105 5.53 -6.28 -3.62
N GLU A 106 6.62 -7.04 -3.59
CA GLU A 106 6.83 -8.15 -2.66
C GLU A 106 8.21 -8.05 -2.02
N VAL A 107 8.28 -8.44 -0.75
CA VAL A 107 9.53 -8.74 -0.05
C VAL A 107 9.65 -10.26 0.04
N VAL A 108 10.80 -10.80 -0.39
CA VAL A 108 11.13 -12.23 -0.42
C VAL A 108 12.27 -12.55 0.52
#